data_AF-A0AAW9FUB0-F1
#
_entry.id   AF-A0AAW9FUB0-F1
#
_cell.length_a   1.000
_cell.length_b   1.000
_cell.length_c   1.000
_cell.angle_alpha   90.00
_cell.angle_beta   90.00
_cell.angle_gamma   90.00
#
_symmetry.space_group_name_H-M   'P 1'
#
loop_
_entity.id
_entity.type
_entity.pdbx_description
1 polymer ?
#
loop_
_entity_poly.entity_id
_entity_poly.type
_entity_poly.pdbx_seq_one_letter_code
_entity_poly.pdbx_strand_id
1 'polypeptide(L)' 'MKKQLSGFFLVLATLCLFAQNKTFVYQLDYRYSDKKDDKKKETFTLDIVNQQSVFRTEDEKKSKTKEIKNT' A
#
# COMPACT_ATOMS: atom_id res chain seq x y z
N MET A 1 16.10 9.56 37.60
CA MET A 1 15.55 8.49 36.73
C MET A 1 14.43 8.95 35.78
N LYS A 2 13.58 9.93 36.14
CA LYS A 2 12.46 10.40 35.29
C LYS A 2 12.88 10.92 33.89
N LYS A 3 14.02 11.62 33.79
CA LYS A 3 14.55 12.17 32.51
C LYS A 3 15.02 11.09 31.54
N GLN A 4 15.59 9.99 32.06
CA GLN A 4 16.02 8.83 31.26
C GLN A 4 14.82 8.06 30.70
N LEU A 5 13.76 7.93 31.51
CA LEU A 5 12.50 7.30 31.09
C LEU A 5 11.81 8.10 29.97
N SER A 6 11.82 9.43 30.09
CA SER A 6 11.26 10.33 29.07
C SER A 6 12.00 10.23 27.73
N GLY A 7 13.34 10.12 27.76
CA GLY A 7 14.13 9.91 26.54
C GLY A 7 13.85 8.57 25.87
N PHE A 8 13.66 7.50 26.66
CA PHE A 8 13.31 6.19 26.15
C PHE A 8 11.95 6.17 25.44
N PHE A 9 10.93 6.83 26.03
CA PHE A 9 9.63 6.95 25.38
C PHE A 9 9.67 7.76 24.08
N LEU A 10 10.54 8.77 23.99
CA LEU A 10 10.74 9.53 22.76
C LEU A 10 11.31 8.65 21.64
N VAL A 11 12.34 7.85 21.95
CA VAL A 11 12.96 6.91 21.00
C VAL A 11 11.94 5.85 20.54
N LEU A 12 11.18 5.29 21.49
CA LEU A 12 10.15 4.29 21.18
C LEU A 12 9.06 4.87 20.26
N ALA A 13 8.62 6.11 20.52
CA ALA A 13 7.64 6.79 19.67
C ALA A 13 8.15 6.99 18.23
N THR A 14 9.43 7.36 18.07
CA THR A 14 10.01 7.52 16.72
C THR A 14 10.06 6.20 15.95
N LEU A 15 10.41 5.09 16.59
CA LEU A 15 10.45 3.76 15.97
C LEU A 15 9.06 3.31 15.47
N CYS A 16 8.01 3.61 16.23
CA CYS A 16 6.64 3.31 15.82
C CYS A 16 6.20 4.07 14.55
N LEU A 17 6.78 5.24 14.27
CA LEU A 17 6.49 6.00 13.04
C LEU A 17 7.17 5.39 11.81
N PHE A 18 8.35 4.79 11.97
CA PHE A 18 9.07 4.13 10.88
C PHE A 18 8.54 2.73 10.54
N ALA A 19 7.86 2.07 11.48
CA ALA A 19 7.26 0.75 11.28
C ALA A 19 5.91 0.78 10.54
N GLN A 20 5.43 1.95 10.11
CA GLN A 20 4.15 2.07 9.44
C GLN A 20 4.23 1.55 8.00
N ASN A 21 3.33 0.62 7.68
CA ASN A 21 3.09 0.21 6.29
C ASN A 21 2.48 1.39 5.52
N LYS A 22 2.90 1.58 4.27
CA LYS A 22 2.37 2.62 3.37
C LYS A 22 1.79 1.96 2.14
N THR A 23 0.59 2.34 1.75
CA THR A 23 -0.02 1.88 0.49
C THR A 23 -0.27 3.08 -0.41
N PHE A 24 0.23 3.01 -1.64
CA PHE A 24 -0.04 3.98 -2.69
C PHE A 24 -0.99 3.35 -3.70
N VAL A 25 -2.04 4.07 -4.05
CA VAL A 25 -3.00 3.65 -5.08
C VAL A 25 -2.79 4.55 -6.29
N TYR A 26 -2.48 3.94 -7.42
CA TYR A 26 -2.32 4.61 -8.70
C TYR A 26 -3.51 4.28 -9.59
N GLN A 27 -4.06 5.29 -10.24
CA GLN A 27 -5.12 5.12 -11.22
C GLN A 27 -4.65 5.66 -12.56
N LEU A 28 -4.63 4.79 -13.56
CA LEU A 28 -4.31 5.11 -14.94
C LEU A 28 -5.61 5.20 -15.74
N ASP A 29 -6.01 6.43 -16.06
CA ASP A 29 -7.12 6.71 -16.95
C ASP A 29 -6.54 7.00 -18.35
N TYR A 30 -6.80 6.12 -19.32
CA TYR A 30 -6.28 6.26 -20.67
C TYR A 30 -7.35 5.99 -21.73
N ARG A 31 -7.11 6.51 -22.94
CA ARG A 31 -7.97 6.27 -24.10
C ARG A 31 -7.32 5.21 -24.97
N TYR A 32 -8.00 4.09 -25.20
CA TYR A 32 -7.44 2.96 -25.96
C TYR A 32 -7.61 3.13 -27.49
N SER A 33 -8.48 4.04 -27.91
CA SER A 33 -8.85 4.26 -29.32
C SER A 33 -9.35 5.68 -29.54
N ASP A 34 -9.24 6.22 -30.75
CA ASP A 34 -9.76 7.55 -31.10
C ASP A 34 -11.29 7.69 -30.97
N LYS A 35 -12.00 6.57 -30.75
CA LYS A 35 -13.43 6.58 -30.44
C LYS A 35 -13.69 7.28 -29.12
N LYS A 36 -14.72 8.15 -29.10
CA LYS A 36 -14.96 9.04 -27.96
C LYS A 36 -15.19 8.30 -26.64
N ASP A 37 -15.75 7.09 -26.72
CA ASP A 37 -16.23 6.30 -25.59
C ASP A 37 -15.24 5.23 -25.09
N ASP A 38 -14.11 5.02 -25.76
CA ASP A 38 -13.09 4.02 -25.37
C ASP A 38 -12.14 4.57 -24.28
N LYS A 39 -12.71 4.99 -23.14
CA LYS A 39 -11.95 5.32 -21.93
C LYS A 39 -11.82 4.08 -21.05
N LYS A 40 -10.59 3.66 -20.79
CA LYS A 40 -10.29 2.56 -19.88
C LYS A 40 -9.64 3.10 -18.62
N LYS A 41 -9.93 2.43 -17.50
CA LYS A 41 -9.38 2.74 -16.19
C LYS A 41 -8.69 1.52 -15.66
N GLU A 42 -7.44 1.68 -15.23
CA GLU A 42 -6.68 0.61 -14.60
C GLU A 42 -6.16 1.10 -13.25
N THR A 43 -6.40 0.31 -12.21
CA THR A 43 -5.95 0.61 -10.85
C THR A 43 -4.77 -0.28 -10.50
N PHE A 44 -3.72 0.34 -9.99
CA PHE A 44 -2.53 -0.32 -9.48
C PHE A 44 -2.35 0.02 -8.00
N THR A 45 -1.86 -0.93 -7.22
CA THR A 45 -1.58 -0.74 -5.80
C THR A 45 -0.11 -1.04 -5.52
N LEU A 46 0.57 -0.13 -4.85
CA LEU A 46 1.93 -0.31 -4.35
C LEU A 46 1.87 -0.35 -2.83
N ASP A 47 2.07 -1.53 -2.26
CA ASP A 47 2.20 -1.72 -0.83
C ASP A 47 3.68 -1.67 -0.43
N ILE A 48 4.03 -0.85 0.55
CA ILE A 48 5.31 -0.84 1.24
C ILE A 48 5.08 -1.47 2.60
N VAL A 49 5.51 -2.73 2.74
CA VAL A 49 5.42 -3.52 3.97
C VAL A 49 6.82 -3.96 4.35
N ASN A 50 7.26 -3.69 5.58
CA ASN A 50 8.58 -4.09 6.07
C ASN A 50 9.74 -3.69 5.13
N GLN A 51 9.71 -2.46 4.59
CA GLN A 51 10.69 -1.94 3.62
C GLN A 51 10.72 -2.68 2.26
N GLN A 52 9.81 -3.61 2.00
CA GLN A 52 9.64 -4.25 0.71
C GLN A 52 8.50 -3.59 -0.08
N SER A 53 8.76 -3.30 -1.35
CA SER A 53 7.75 -2.81 -2.29
C SER A 53 7.07 -3.98 -2.99
N VAL A 54 5.75 -4.09 -2.84
CA VAL A 54 4.91 -5.06 -3.54
C VAL A 54 3.94 -4.32 -4.44
N PHE A 55 4.16 -4.42 -5.75
CA PHE A 55 3.26 -3.86 -6.76
C PHE A 55 2.21 -4.92 -7.13
N ARG A 56 0.94 -4.51 -7.21
CA ARG A 56 -0.19 -5.39 -7.52
C ARG A 56 -1.17 -4.71 -8.45
N THR A 57 -1.74 -5.49 -9.36
CA THR A 57 -2.92 -5.11 -10.15
C THR A 57 -4.21 -5.49 -9.41
N GLU A 58 -5.35 -4.91 -9.81
CA GLU A 58 -6.66 -5.27 -9.22
C GLU A 58 -6.98 -6.78 -9.29
N ASP A 59 -6.56 -7.44 -10.36
CA ASP A 59 -6.79 -8.87 -10.59
C ASP A 59 -6.04 -9.74 -9.57
N GLU A 60 -4.81 -9.36 -9.23
CA GLU A 60 -3.98 -10.05 -8.24
C GLU A 60 -4.50 -9.86 -6.80
N LYS A 61 -5.04 -8.67 -6.49
CA LYS A 61 -5.65 -8.37 -5.19
C LYS A 61 -6.89 -9.24 -4.93
N LYS A 62 -7.73 -9.44 -5.96
CA LYS A 62 -8.90 -10.34 -5.88
C LYS A 62 -8.49 -11.80 -5.71
N SER A 63 -7.41 -12.25 -6.35
CA SER A 63 -6.93 -13.63 -6.26
C SER A 63 -6.51 -14.00 -4.82
N LYS A 64 -5.65 -13.18 -4.20
CA LYS A 64 -5.21 -13.39 -2.80
C LYS A 64 -6.37 -13.43 -1.79
N THR A 65 -7.43 -12.65 -2.04
CA THR A 65 -8.60 -12.62 -1.16
C THR A 65 -9.43 -13.91 -1.26
N LYS A 66 -9.42 -14.59 -2.42
CA LYS A 66 -10.11 -15.87 -2.59
C LYS A 66 -9.36 -17.04 -1.94
N GLU A 67 -8.03 -17.07 -2.01
CA GLU A 67 -7.23 -18.12 -1.35
C GLU A 67 -7.44 -18.12 0.18
N ILE A 68 -7.50 -16.93 0.81
CA ILE A 68 -7.67 -16.81 2.27
C ILE A 68 -9.07 -17.25 2.72
N LYS A 69 -10.08 -17.27 1.83
CA LYS A 69 -11.45 -17.72 2.17
C LYS A 69 -11.66 -19.23 2.07
N ASN A 70 -10.74 -19.95 1.44
CA ASN A 70 -10.85 -21.39 1.22
C ASN A 70 -9.97 -22.21 2.19
N THR A 71 -9.45 -21.58 3.24
CA THR A 71 -8.69 -22.21 4.33
C THR A 71 -9.38 -21.87 5.66
#